data_AF-A0A7S0Z3X3-F1
#
_entry.id   AF-A0A7S0Z3X3-F1
#
_cell.length_a   1.000
_cell.length_b   1.000
_cell.length_c   1.000
_cell.angle_alpha   90.00
_cell.angle_beta   90.00
_cell.angle_gamma   90.00
#
_symmetry.space_group_name_H-M   'P 1'
#
loop_
_entity.id
_entity.type
_entity.pdbx_description
1 polymer ?
#
loop_
_entity_poly.entity_id
_entity_poly.type
_entity_poly.pdbx_seq_one_letter_code
_entity_poly.pdbx_strand_id
1 'polypeptide(L)'
;KSPVAEKAMYEVLLVNSPQLAEFFGRDDANNFLMPLLITCLNSPSPQLRCEFFKHIAGVGRVVGRASCELVLVPCVDRCLLDVQDAVVSCALRCMTTLIAPDVREKPQRAEVAS
;
A
#
# COMPACT_ATOMS: atom_id res chain seq x y z
N LYS A 1 -2.12 10.97 -24.57
CA LYS A 1 -2.89 11.20 -23.32
C LYS A 1 -2.22 12.33 -22.55
N SER A 2 -2.96 13.20 -21.85
CA SER A 2 -2.35 14.30 -21.08
C SER A 2 -1.64 13.75 -19.84
N PRO A 3 -0.35 14.07 -19.61
CA PRO A 3 0.40 13.62 -18.43
C PRO A 3 -0.25 14.00 -17.10
N VAL A 4 -0.98 15.12 -17.08
CA VAL A 4 -1.69 15.61 -15.89
C VAL A 4 -2.90 14.74 -15.54
N ALA A 5 -3.66 14.32 -16.56
CA ALA A 5 -4.83 13.47 -16.36
C ALA A 5 -4.46 12.07 -15.86
N GLU A 6 -3.33 11.54 -16.35
CA GLU A 6 -2.80 10.25 -15.91
C GLU A 6 -2.31 10.30 -14.46
N LYS A 7 -1.62 11.37 -14.06
CA LYS A 7 -1.21 11.56 -12.67
C LYS A 7 -2.42 11.60 -11.72
N ALA A 8 -3.43 12.40 -12.04
CA ALA A 8 -4.65 12.51 -11.23
C ALA A 8 -5.38 11.16 -11.10
N MET A 9 -5.40 10.36 -12.17
CA MET A 9 -5.94 9.00 -12.14
C MET A 9 -5.19 8.11 -11.14
N TYR A 10 -3.85 8.12 -11.15
CA TYR A 10 -3.06 7.32 -10.21
C TYR A 10 -3.21 7.79 -8.76
N GLU A 11 -3.33 9.10 -8.52
CA GLU A 11 -3.61 9.62 -7.18
C GLU A 11 -4.94 9.10 -6.63
N VAL A 12 -6.00 9.16 -7.44
CA VAL A 12 -7.32 8.63 -7.05
C VAL A 12 -7.27 7.12 -6.83
N LEU A 13 -6.57 6.38 -7.69
CA LEU A 13 -6.39 4.93 -7.54
C LEU A 13 -5.69 4.59 -6.22
N LEU A 14 -4.61 5.31 -5.88
CA LEU A 14 -3.84 5.07 -4.66
C LEU A 14 -4.66 5.31 -3.40
N VAL A 15 -5.40 6.42 -3.35
CA VAL A 15 -6.26 6.77 -2.21
C VAL A 15 -7.33 5.70 -1.94
N ASN A 16 -7.86 5.08 -2.98
CA ASN A 16 -8.91 4.05 -2.88
C ASN A 16 -8.36 2.62 -2.86
N SER A 17 -7.02 2.45 -2.92
CA SER A 17 -6.41 1.13 -3.03
C SER A 17 -6.70 0.18 -1.85
N PRO A 18 -6.80 0.63 -0.59
CA PRO A 18 -7.17 -0.29 0.50
C PRO A 18 -8.57 -0.88 0.34
N GLN A 19 -9.57 -0.04 0.01
CA GLN A 19 -10.96 -0.49 -0.21
C GLN A 19 -11.05 -1.39 -1.43
N LEU A 20 -10.28 -1.09 -2.47
CA LEU A 20 -10.24 -1.90 -3.68
C LEU A 20 -9.58 -3.26 -3.43
N ALA A 21 -8.55 -3.32 -2.59
CA ALA A 21 -7.96 -4.57 -2.14
C ALA A 21 -8.98 -5.41 -1.33
N GLU A 22 -9.70 -4.78 -0.41
CA GLU A 22 -10.78 -5.44 0.35
C GLU A 22 -11.86 -6.02 -0.58
N PHE A 23 -12.24 -5.29 -1.63
CA PHE A 23 -13.22 -5.73 -2.63
C PHE A 23 -12.72 -6.91 -3.46
N PHE A 24 -11.47 -6.85 -3.96
CA PHE A 24 -10.90 -7.92 -4.78
C PHE A 24 -10.50 -9.16 -3.97
N GLY A 25 -10.22 -9.00 -2.69
CA GLY A 25 -9.66 -10.06 -1.87
C GLY A 25 -8.20 -10.35 -2.20
N ARG A 26 -7.63 -11.33 -1.49
CA ARG A 26 -6.19 -11.57 -1.43
C ARG A 26 -5.54 -11.84 -2.78
N ASP A 27 -6.09 -12.77 -3.56
CA ASP A 27 -5.43 -13.28 -4.75
C ASP A 27 -5.47 -12.25 -5.88
N ASP A 28 -6.62 -11.63 -6.13
CA ASP A 28 -6.76 -10.60 -7.15
C ASP A 28 -6.05 -9.30 -6.78
N ALA A 29 -6.02 -8.94 -5.49
CA ALA A 29 -5.20 -7.82 -5.03
C ALA A 29 -3.71 -8.07 -5.29
N ASN A 30 -3.21 -9.31 -5.10
CA ASN A 30 -1.83 -9.67 -5.41
C ASN A 30 -1.56 -9.72 -6.93
N ASN A 31 -2.47 -10.28 -7.71
CA ASN A 31 -2.25 -10.56 -9.13
C ASN A 31 -2.47 -9.33 -10.03
N PHE A 32 -3.36 -8.41 -9.63
CA PHE A 32 -3.75 -7.27 -10.47
C PHE A 32 -3.47 -5.92 -9.80
N LEU A 33 -3.92 -5.73 -8.57
CA LEU A 33 -3.82 -4.42 -7.92
C LEU A 33 -2.36 -4.10 -7.56
N MET A 34 -1.65 -5.01 -6.90
CA MET A 34 -0.26 -4.81 -6.48
C MET A 34 0.68 -4.42 -7.64
N PRO A 35 0.71 -5.15 -8.78
CA PRO A 35 1.49 -4.74 -9.95
C PRO A 35 1.14 -3.35 -10.45
N LEU A 36 -0.15 -3.00 -10.48
CA LEU A 36 -0.60 -1.67 -10.88
C LEU A 36 -0.09 -0.59 -9.93
N LEU A 37 -0.13 -0.80 -8.62
CA LEU A 37 0.37 0.18 -7.64
C LEU A 37 1.90 0.33 -7.70
N ILE A 38 2.64 -0.73 -8.03
CA ILE A 38 4.09 -0.69 -8.26
C ILE A 38 4.43 0.22 -9.45
N THR A 39 3.54 0.39 -10.44
CA THR A 39 3.77 1.38 -11.52
C THR A 39 3.82 2.81 -10.96
N CYS A 40 3.02 3.14 -9.95
CA CYS A 40 3.06 4.44 -9.27
C CYS A 40 4.38 4.63 -8.52
N LEU A 41 4.87 3.57 -7.86
CA LEU A 41 6.16 3.59 -7.18
C LEU A 41 7.33 3.82 -8.15
N ASN A 42 7.22 3.32 -9.38
CA ASN A 42 8.22 3.53 -10.43
C ASN A 42 8.09 4.88 -11.15
N SER A 43 7.11 5.71 -10.80
CA SER A 43 6.93 7.03 -11.39
C SER A 43 8.11 7.95 -11.10
N PRO A 44 8.50 8.83 -12.05
CA PRO A 44 9.45 9.91 -11.76
C PRO A 44 8.91 10.90 -10.73
N SER A 45 7.59 11.00 -10.55
CA SER A 45 6.96 11.91 -9.60
C SER A 45 7.19 11.45 -8.15
N PRO A 46 7.92 12.23 -7.34
CA PRO A 46 8.09 11.92 -5.92
C PRO A 46 6.75 11.91 -5.18
N GLN A 47 5.79 12.73 -5.62
CA GLN A 47 4.45 12.78 -5.03
C GLN A 47 3.72 11.46 -5.18
N LEU A 48 3.76 10.82 -6.36
CA LEU A 48 3.14 9.50 -6.56
C LEU A 48 3.83 8.41 -5.74
N ARG A 49 5.16 8.46 -5.60
CA ARG A 49 5.90 7.53 -4.71
C ARG A 49 5.52 7.72 -3.24
N CYS A 50 5.41 8.97 -2.78
CA CYS A 50 4.92 9.26 -1.43
C CYS A 50 3.49 8.75 -1.23
N GLU A 51 2.60 9.01 -2.19
CA GLU A 51 1.20 8.61 -2.10
C GLU A 51 1.05 7.08 -2.09
N PHE A 52 1.90 6.35 -2.83
CA PHE A 52 2.02 4.90 -2.73
C PHE A 52 2.25 4.45 -1.28
N PHE A 53 3.28 4.98 -0.61
CA PHE A 53 3.61 4.57 0.76
C PHE A 53 2.58 5.00 1.81
N LYS A 54 1.73 6.00 1.53
CA LYS A 54 0.64 6.37 2.45
C LYS A 54 -0.47 5.32 2.50
N HIS A 55 -0.76 4.63 1.40
CA HIS A 55 -1.92 3.75 1.29
C HIS A 55 -1.58 2.26 1.18
N ILE A 56 -0.38 1.90 0.72
CA ILE A 56 0.00 0.52 0.43
C ILE A 56 -0.06 -0.41 1.65
N ALA A 57 0.15 0.13 2.86
CA ALA A 57 0.02 -0.66 4.09
C ALA A 57 -1.39 -1.23 4.27
N GLY A 58 -2.43 -0.52 3.82
CA GLY A 58 -3.81 -1.02 3.84
C GLY A 58 -4.00 -2.22 2.90
N VAL A 59 -3.41 -2.15 1.70
CA VAL A 59 -3.38 -3.29 0.75
C VAL A 59 -2.60 -4.46 1.34
N GLY A 60 -1.47 -4.17 1.99
CA GLY A 60 -0.62 -5.14 2.69
C GLY A 60 -1.38 -6.02 3.68
N ARG A 61 -2.36 -5.47 4.39
CA ARG A 61 -3.21 -6.22 5.33
C ARG A 61 -4.09 -7.25 4.64
N VAL A 62 -4.55 -6.97 3.42
CA VAL A 62 -5.39 -7.89 2.64
C VAL A 62 -4.55 -8.98 1.97
N VAL A 63 -3.41 -8.61 1.37
CA VAL A 63 -2.55 -9.57 0.67
C VAL A 63 -1.77 -10.49 1.63
N GLY A 64 -1.59 -10.05 2.88
CA GLY A 64 -1.00 -10.82 3.95
C GLY A 64 0.53 -10.82 3.94
N ARG A 65 1.09 -11.31 5.06
CA ARG A 65 2.50 -11.18 5.41
C ARG A 65 3.48 -11.69 4.34
N ALA A 66 3.27 -12.90 3.80
CA ALA A 66 4.17 -13.48 2.82
C ALA A 66 4.32 -12.60 1.55
N SER A 67 3.20 -12.07 1.05
CA SER A 67 3.22 -11.15 -0.10
C SER A 67 3.89 -9.83 0.25
N CYS A 68 3.68 -9.32 1.46
CA CYS A 68 4.38 -8.12 1.94
C CYS A 68 5.90 -8.33 2.01
N GLU A 69 6.37 -9.45 2.55
CA GLU A 69 7.79 -9.76 2.65
C GLU A 69 8.45 -9.91 1.27
N LEU A 70 7.75 -10.54 0.32
CA LEU A 70 8.28 -10.75 -1.03
C LEU A 70 8.24 -9.51 -1.92
N VAL A 71 7.30 -8.59 -1.67
CA VAL A 71 7.04 -7.46 -2.58
C VAL A 71 7.22 -6.11 -1.90
N LEU A 72 6.50 -5.86 -0.81
CA LEU A 72 6.48 -4.53 -0.16
C LEU A 72 7.78 -4.21 0.56
N VAL A 73 8.40 -5.19 1.24
CA VAL A 73 9.65 -4.96 1.96
C VAL A 73 10.78 -4.56 0.99
N PRO A 74 11.00 -5.24 -0.15
CA PRO A 74 11.94 -4.77 -1.17
C PRO A 74 11.61 -3.38 -1.71
N CYS A 75 10.33 -3.03 -1.87
CA CYS A 75 9.93 -1.68 -2.29
C CYS A 75 10.33 -0.61 -1.26
N VAL A 76 10.10 -0.89 0.03
CA VAL A 76 10.50 0.01 1.12
C VAL A 76 12.02 0.18 1.12
N ASP A 77 12.77 -0.93 1.12
CA ASP A 77 14.24 -0.93 1.18
C ASP A 77 14.85 -0.05 0.06
N ARG A 78 14.37 -0.23 -1.18
CA ARG A 78 14.76 0.63 -2.30
C ARG A 78 14.50 2.11 -2.04
N CYS A 79 13.34 2.44 -1.46
CA CYS A 79 12.94 3.84 -1.26
C CYS A 79 13.52 4.49 -0.01
N LEU A 80 14.19 3.73 0.86
CA LEU A 80 15.05 4.30 1.90
C LEU A 80 16.30 4.99 1.31
N LEU A 81 16.62 4.69 0.06
CA LEU A 81 17.71 5.29 -0.70
C LEU A 81 17.20 6.24 -1.81
N ASP A 82 15.95 6.68 -1.74
CA ASP A 82 15.40 7.63 -2.72
C ASP A 82 16.12 8.98 -2.62
N VAL A 83 16.33 9.63 -3.77
CA VAL A 83 16.97 10.96 -3.85
C VAL A 83 16.10 12.09 -3.26
N GLN A 84 14.85 11.80 -2.90
CA GLN A 84 13.92 12.73 -2.30
C GLN A 84 13.61 12.33 -0.85
N ASP A 85 14.05 13.15 0.11
CA ASP A 85 13.85 12.93 1.55
C ASP A 85 12.37 12.70 1.92
N ALA A 86 11.44 13.35 1.21
CA ALA A 86 10.01 13.18 1.43
C ALA A 86 9.55 11.74 1.17
N VAL A 87 10.13 11.06 0.17
CA VAL A 87 9.81 9.66 -0.17
C VAL A 87 10.38 8.74 0.90
N VAL A 88 11.63 8.98 1.32
CA VAL A 88 12.28 8.25 2.43
C VAL A 88 11.42 8.32 3.70
N SER A 89 10.96 9.53 4.07
CA SER A 89 10.07 9.76 5.20
C SER A 89 8.75 8.99 5.07
N CYS A 90 8.14 8.96 3.87
CA CYS A 90 6.92 8.19 3.63
C CYS A 90 7.15 6.67 3.75
N ALA A 91 8.27 6.15 3.22
CA ALA A 91 8.63 4.74 3.32
C ALA A 91 8.85 4.31 4.79
N LEU A 92 9.55 5.12 5.58
CA LEU A 92 9.73 4.90 7.03
C LEU A 92 8.38 4.87 7.76
N ARG A 93 7.48 5.82 7.47
CA ARG A 93 6.12 5.84 8.04
C ARG A 93 5.30 4.62 7.63
N CYS A 94 5.43 4.16 6.39
CA CYS A 94 4.77 2.95 5.91
C CYS A 94 5.17 1.72 6.73
N MET A 95 6.45 1.57 7.09
CA MET A 95 6.90 0.46 7.94
C MET A 95 6.19 0.45 9.29
N THR A 96 6.10 1.62 9.94
CA THR A 96 5.36 1.76 11.21
C THR A 96 3.90 1.34 11.04
N THR A 97 3.25 1.77 9.96
CA THR A 97 1.86 1.41 9.67
C THR A 97 1.68 -0.09 9.37
N LEU A 98 2.66 -0.76 8.77
CA LEU A 98 2.60 -2.19 8.47
C LEU A 98 2.67 -3.06 9.74
N ILE A 99 3.44 -2.65 10.74
CA ILE A 99 3.58 -3.39 12.00
C ILE A 99 2.56 -2.98 13.06
N ALA A 100 1.86 -1.86 12.87
CA ALA A 100 0.82 -1.43 13.78
C ALA A 100 -0.33 -2.46 13.81
N PRO A 101 -0.88 -2.78 15.00
CA PRO A 101 -2.05 -3.64 15.10
C PRO A 101 -3.20 -3.07 14.27
N ASP A 102 -4.00 -3.95 13.66
CA ASP A 102 -5.19 -3.50 12.94
C ASP A 102 -6.25 -3.05 13.95
N VAL A 103 -6.44 -1.73 14.08
CA VAL A 103 -7.44 -1.17 14.99
C VAL A 103 -8.87 -1.47 14.51
N ARG A 104 -9.05 -2.06 13.31
CA ARG A 104 -10.34 -2.54 12.82
C ARG A 104 -10.74 -3.92 13.33
N GLU A 105 -9.97 -4.54 14.23
CA GLU A 105 -10.43 -5.72 14.95
C GLU A 105 -11.69 -5.39 15.75
N LYS A 106 -12.86 -5.76 15.19
CA LYS A 106 -14.08 -5.89 16.00
C LYS A 106 -13.76 -6.87 17.13
N PRO A 107 -14.18 -6.59 18.38
CA PRO A 107 -14.01 -7.55 19.45
C PRO A 107 -14.65 -8.86 18.99
N GLN A 108 -13.83 -9.91 18.93
CA GLN A 108 -14.26 -11.25 18.66
C GLN A 108 -15.41 -11.50 19.62
N ARG A 109 -16.64 -11.64 19.10
CA ARG A 109 -17.79 -12.01 19.94
C ARG A 109 -17.36 -13.27 20.66
N ALA A 110 -17.16 -13.14 21.97
CA ALA A 110 -17.03 -14.27 22.87
C ALA A 110 -18.39 -14.97 22.81
N GLU A 111 -18.54 -15.88 21.86
CA GLU A 111 -19.64 -16.83 21.87
C GLU A 111 -19.14 -18.09 22.57
N VAL A 112 -19.90 -18.42 23.62
CA VAL A 112 -20.03 -19.70 24.32
C VAL A 112 -18.96 -20.06 25.37
N ALA A 113 -19.32 -19.84 26.64
CA ALA A 113 -19.61 -20.94 27.57
C ALA A 113 -20.14 -20.39 28.91
N SER A 114 -21.46 -20.38 29.11
CA SER A 114 -22.16 -21.24 30.07
C SER A 114 -23.63 -20.83 30.23
#